data_AF-A0A3M9MNQ8-F1
#
_entry.id   AF-A0A3M9MNQ8-F1
#
_cell.length_a   1.000
_cell.length_b   1.000
_cell.length_c   1.000
_cell.angle_alpha   90.00
_cell.angle_beta   90.00
_cell.angle_gamma   90.00
#
_symmetry.space_group_name_H-M   'P 1'
#
loop_
_entity.id
_entity.type
_entity.pdbx_description
1 polymer ?
#
loop_
_entity_poly.entity_id
_entity_poly.type
_entity_poly.pdbx_seq_one_letter_code
_entity_poly.pdbx_strand_id
1 'polypeptide(L)' 'MAWVEGNLLGVELEVSSKPPGTEGFIPVRWRWVTERAFGMFSFFRRLDKDLEKTTESAESWVLWQNCQIILNRLD' A
#
# COMPACT_ATOMS: atom_id res chain seq x y z
N MET A 1 -11.12 12.87 -2.64
CA MET A 1 -11.92 12.08 -3.59
C MET A 1 -11.80 12.59 -5.02
N ALA A 2 -11.87 13.92 -5.26
CA ALA A 2 -11.77 14.49 -6.61
C ALA A 2 -10.61 13.98 -7.49
N TRP A 3 -9.39 13.82 -6.94
CA TRP A 3 -8.28 13.25 -7.70
C TRP A 3 -8.53 11.77 -8.07
N VAL A 4 -9.06 10.97 -7.15
CA VAL A 4 -9.36 9.54 -7.39
C VAL A 4 -10.42 9.45 -8.48
N GLU A 5 -11.54 10.15 -8.33
CA GLU A 5 -12.64 10.18 -9.29
C GLU A 5 -12.17 10.55 -10.71
N GLY A 6 -11.27 11.53 -10.84
CA GLY A 6 -10.69 11.93 -12.12
C GLY A 6 -9.74 10.90 -12.75
N ASN A 7 -9.26 9.91 -11.99
CA ASN A 7 -8.28 8.91 -12.44
C ASN A 7 -8.82 7.47 -12.42
N LEU A 8 -10.11 7.25 -12.17
CA LEU A 8 -10.70 5.91 -12.11
C LEU A 8 -10.76 5.19 -13.47
N LEU A 9 -10.45 5.85 -14.59
CA LEU A 9 -10.46 5.25 -15.95
C LEU A 9 -11.74 4.47 -16.28
N GLY A 10 -12.90 4.92 -15.77
CA GLY A 10 -14.20 4.27 -15.97
C GLY A 10 -14.50 3.09 -15.03
N VAL A 11 -13.66 2.84 -14.03
CA VAL A 11 -13.87 1.81 -13.01
C VAL A 11 -14.79 2.33 -11.89
N GLU A 12 -15.72 1.50 -11.43
CA GLU A 12 -16.55 1.79 -10.26
C GLU A 12 -15.72 1.67 -8.98
N LEU A 13 -15.74 2.70 -8.12
CA LEU A 13 -15.01 2.71 -6.86
C LEU A 13 -15.89 2.17 -5.72
N GLU A 14 -15.55 0.97 -5.23
CA GLU A 14 -16.09 0.43 -3.99
C GLU A 14 -15.12 0.70 -2.83
N VAL A 15 -15.49 1.60 -1.90
CA VAL A 15 -14.67 1.86 -0.70
C VAL A 15 -15.00 0.82 0.36
N SER A 16 -14.00 0.01 0.72
CA SER A 16 -14.14 -1.02 1.75
C SER A 16 -13.85 -0.41 3.14
N SER A 17 -14.82 -0.42 4.05
CA SER A 17 -14.60 0.00 5.45
C SER A 17 -15.32 -0.92 6.43
N LYS A 18 -14.87 -0.89 7.70
CA LYS A 18 -15.61 -1.52 8.80
C LYS A 18 -16.99 -0.83 8.93
N PRO A 19 -18.11 -1.59 9.05
CA PRO A 19 -19.44 -0.99 9.21
C PRO A 19 -19.54 -0.12 10.48
N PRO A 20 -20.26 1.00 10.45
CA PRO A 20 -20.47 1.82 11.64
C PRO A 20 -21.11 1.02 12.79
N GLY A 21 -20.69 1.28 14.04
CA GLY A 21 -21.27 0.66 15.23
C GLY A 21 -20.83 -0.77 15.53
N THR A 22 -19.87 -1.31 14.78
CA THR A 22 -19.32 -2.64 15.08
C THR A 22 -18.17 -2.58 16.09
N GLU A 23 -18.14 -3.53 17.02
CA GLU A 23 -17.06 -3.70 18.00
C GLU A 23 -16.10 -4.82 17.58
N GLY A 24 -14.86 -4.80 18.08
CA GLY A 24 -13.86 -5.82 17.79
C GLY A 24 -13.28 -5.78 16.36
N PHE A 25 -12.59 -6.87 15.98
CA PHE A 25 -11.95 -7.03 14.68
C PHE A 25 -12.93 -7.57 13.65
N ILE A 26 -13.05 -6.88 12.51
CA ILE A 26 -13.84 -7.33 11.36
C ILE A 26 -12.94 -7.36 10.13
N PRO A 27 -12.81 -8.52 9.46
CA PRO A 27 -12.11 -8.61 8.19
C PRO A 27 -12.77 -7.70 7.15
N VAL A 28 -11.99 -6.76 6.61
CA VAL A 28 -12.41 -5.90 5.49
C VAL A 28 -11.83 -6.49 4.20
N ARG A 29 -12.65 -6.55 3.15
CA ARG A 29 -12.23 -7.06 1.83
C ARG A 29 -10.93 -6.37 1.40
N TRP A 30 -9.95 -7.17 0.97
CA TRP A 30 -8.63 -6.73 0.46
C TRP A 30 -7.77 -5.89 1.41
N ARG A 31 -8.15 -5.70 2.68
CA ARG A 31 -7.33 -5.01 3.68
C ARG A 31 -5.93 -5.59 3.81
N TRP A 32 -5.81 -6.91 3.65
CA TRP A 32 -4.54 -7.63 3.68
C TRP A 32 -3.54 -7.13 2.62
N VAL A 33 -3.99 -6.55 1.50
CA VAL A 33 -3.10 -6.02 0.45
C VAL A 33 -2.32 -4.82 1.00
N THR A 34 -3.02 -3.90 1.67
CA THR A 34 -2.45 -2.73 2.33
C THR A 34 -1.56 -3.15 3.50
N GLU A 35 -2.04 -4.06 4.36
CA GLU A 35 -1.25 -4.55 5.51
C GLU A 35 0.03 -5.27 5.06
N ARG A 36 -0.03 -6.06 3.98
CA ARG A 36 1.15 -6.67 3.38
C ARG A 36 2.14 -5.63 2.86
N ALA A 37 1.67 -4.57 2.19
CA ALA A 37 2.55 -3.51 1.71
C ALA A 37 3.30 -2.83 2.87
N PHE A 38 2.60 -2.47 3.94
CA PHE A 38 3.21 -1.91 5.15
C PHE A 38 4.13 -2.91 5.87
N GLY A 39 3.72 -4.17 5.99
CA GLY A 39 4.58 -5.23 6.55
C GLY A 39 5.87 -5.39 5.76
N MET A 40 5.81 -5.29 4.44
CA MET A 40 6.99 -5.33 3.58
C MET A 40 7.86 -4.08 3.72
N PHE A 41 7.27 -2.89 3.84
CA PHE A 41 8.03 -1.65 4.07
C PHE A 41 8.95 -1.73 5.28
N SER A 42 8.61 -2.49 6.31
CA SER A 42 9.51 -2.75 7.44
C SER A 42 10.84 -3.40 7.03
N PHE A 43 10.83 -4.34 6.09
CA PHE A 43 12.07 -4.98 5.59
C PHE A 43 12.94 -4.02 4.77
N PHE A 44 12.35 -2.95 4.23
CA PHE A 44 13.04 -1.90 3.48
C PHE A 44 13.22 -0.61 4.30
N ARG A 45 12.95 -0.65 5.61
CA ARG A 45 13.05 0.49 6.55
C ARG A 45 12.24 1.72 6.13
N ARG A 46 11.18 1.53 5.34
CA ARG A 46 10.34 2.64 4.84
C ARG A 46 9.32 3.15 5.85
N LEU A 47 9.15 2.46 6.97
CA LEU A 47 8.32 2.92 8.09
C LEU A 47 9.12 3.57 9.22
N ASP A 48 10.44 3.71 9.04
CA ASP A 48 11.31 4.49 9.89
C ASP A 48 11.67 5.81 9.17
N LYS A 49 12.64 6.56 9.71
CA LYS A 49 13.21 7.75 9.06
C LYS A 49 13.79 7.41 7.69
N ASP A 50 13.64 8.33 6.74
CA ASP A 50 14.35 8.26 5.47
C ASP A 50 15.86 8.33 5.71
N LEU A 51 16.57 7.32 5.21
CA LEU A 51 18.03 7.18 5.33
C LEU A 51 18.73 7.65 4.05
N GLU A 52 17.96 7.89 3.01
CA GLU A 52 18.38 8.31 1.69
C GLU A 52 18.74 9.80 1.70
N LYS A 53 19.73 10.16 0.88
CA LYS A 53 20.25 11.54 0.81
C LYS A 53 19.31 12.50 0.07
N THR A 54 18.49 11.99 -0.83
CA THR A 54 17.58 12.80 -1.67
C THR A 54 16.19 12.17 -1.72
N THR A 55 15.20 13.00 -2.02
CA THR A 55 13.81 12.58 -2.16
C THR A 55 13.64 11.61 -3.32
N GLU A 56 14.34 11.81 -4.44
CA GLU A 56 14.24 10.90 -5.60
C GLU A 56 14.77 9.50 -5.27
N SER A 57 15.81 9.42 -4.43
CA SER A 57 16.34 8.14 -3.95
C SER A 57 15.33 7.44 -3.02
N ALA A 58 14.72 8.18 -2.08
CA ALA A 58 13.69 7.64 -1.20
C ALA A 58 12.47 7.11 -1.99
N GLU A 59 12.00 7.85 -2.99
CA GLU A 59 10.91 7.43 -3.89
C GLU A 59 11.28 6.15 -4.67
N SER A 60 12.51 6.08 -5.18
CA SER A 60 13.00 4.90 -5.92
C SER A 60 12.96 3.62 -5.06
N TRP A 61 13.24 3.72 -3.76
CA TRP A 61 13.17 2.58 -2.84
C TRP A 61 11.75 2.07 -2.63
N VAL A 62 10.75 2.95 -2.63
CA VAL A 62 9.32 2.55 -2.56
C VAL A 62 8.95 1.75 -3.80
N LEU A 63 9.34 2.21 -4.98
CA LEU A 63 9.10 1.48 -6.23
C LEU A 63 9.85 0.14 -6.27
N TRP A 64 11.11 0.13 -5.83
CA TRP A 64 11.93 -1.08 -5.77
C TRP A 64 11.30 -2.16 -4.87
N GLN A 65 10.81 -1.79 -3.68
CA GLN A 65 10.14 -2.71 -2.77
C GLN A 65 8.89 -3.36 -3.39
N ASN A 66 8.15 -2.64 -4.24
CA ASN A 66 7.00 -3.22 -4.96
C ASN A 66 7.43 -4.26 -6.01
N CYS A 67 8.53 -4.01 -6.73
CA CYS A 67 9.10 -4.98 -7.68
C CYS A 67 9.51 -6.29 -6.98
N GLN A 68 10.02 -6.22 -5.75
CA GLN A 68 10.43 -7.40 -4.99
C GLN A 68 9.28 -8.38 -4.71
N ILE A 69 8.03 -7.91 -4.65
CA ILE A 69 6.85 -8.80 -4.56
C ILE A 69 6.74 -9.70 -5.78
N ILE A 70 7.00 -9.14 -6.96
CA ILE A 70 6.91 -9.86 -8.24
C ILE A 70 8.11 -10.80 -8.37
N LEU A 71 9.31 -10.32 -8.05
CA LEU A 71 10.54 -11.11 -8.13
C LEU A 71 10.51 -12.33 -7.21
N ASN A 72 9.97 -12.21 -6.00
CA ASN A 72 9.81 -13.33 -5.05
C ASN A 72 8.79 -14.39 -5.52
N ARG A 73 8.11 -14.17 -6.65
CA ARG A 73 7.17 -15.13 -7.26
C ARG A 73 7.74 -15.79 -8.51
N LEU A 74 8.94 -15.40 -8.95
CA LEU A 74 9.63 -16.04 -10.04
C LEU A 74 10.42 -17.23 -9.48
N ASP A 75 10.31 -18.38 -10.14
CA ASP A 75 11.06 -19.60 -9.82
C ASP A 75 12.54 -19.50 -10.23
#